data_AF-X0UUQ7-F1
#
_entry.id   AF-X0UUQ7-F1
#
_cell.length_a   1.000
_cell.length_b   1.000
_cell.length_c   1.000
_cell.angle_alpha   90.00
_cell.angle_beta   90.00
_cell.angle_gamma   90.00
#
_symmetry.space_group_name_H-M   'P 1'
#
loop_
_entity.id
_entity.type
_entity.pdbx_description
1 polymer ?
#
loop_
_entity_poly.entity_id
_entity_poly.type
_entity_poly.pdbx_seq_one_letter_code
_entity_poly.pdbx_strand_id
1 'polypeptide(L)'
;VALLAGSWLLGLDYFSPASPWAWLAAVGAAVVLLGTTLKPTMLADEDASKENRRRRSLETAALLLFLPAVWFASWPYRAAPLLIILGLAIRLLPLRKRWTDCLAYGTVTAGVVMLVQALATELYTLHTAWSHELPWPLPDLLAGIATLLGIDASADGSTVVMHSMRQVHRLGATWDLLLDPATFLFLVGGLTVLAVTVCSKTPGGRRWSAWIHGFRTLTLIILAWLPLRAGLMMSLYVHRVLRADPDSPLHVMNHFFSPWMLMGLLVVPVLLA
;
A
#
# COMPACT_ATOMS: atom_id res chain seq x y z
N VAL A 1 -1.43 7.62 -2.10
CA VAL A 1 -1.34 6.14 -2.16
C VAL A 1 -0.81 5.54 -0.87
N ALA A 2 0.34 5.98 -0.36
CA ALA A 2 0.92 5.43 0.88
C ALA A 2 -0.03 5.49 2.10
N LEU A 3 -0.80 6.58 2.26
CA LEU A 3 -1.82 6.65 3.30
C LEU A 3 -2.92 5.57 3.17
N LEU A 4 -3.33 5.23 1.93
CA LEU A 4 -4.28 4.13 1.70
C LEU A 4 -3.64 2.78 1.97
N ALA A 5 -2.38 2.57 1.55
CA ALA A 5 -1.63 1.36 1.85
C ALA A 5 -1.47 1.15 3.37
N GLY A 6 -1.04 2.20 4.09
CA GLY A 6 -0.92 2.19 5.54
C GLY A 6 -2.26 2.08 6.27
N SER A 7 -3.36 2.54 5.67
CA SER A 7 -4.69 2.40 6.29
C SER A 7 -5.05 0.94 6.53
N TRP A 8 -4.64 -0.01 5.68
CA TRP A 8 -4.89 -1.43 5.91
C TRP A 8 -4.24 -1.95 7.19
N LEU A 9 -3.04 -1.46 7.54
CA LEU A 9 -2.39 -1.80 8.81
C LEU A 9 -3.10 -1.21 10.04
N LEU A 10 -3.81 -0.10 9.87
CA LEU A 10 -4.53 0.58 10.95
C LEU A 10 -5.96 0.09 11.11
N GLY A 11 -6.56 -0.43 10.02
CA GLY A 11 -7.96 -0.87 9.99
C GLY A 11 -8.14 -2.39 10.13
N LEU A 12 -7.10 -3.17 9.89
CA LEU A 12 -7.09 -4.61 10.12
C LEU A 12 -6.40 -4.91 11.46
N ASP A 13 -6.92 -5.88 12.20
CA ASP A 13 -6.28 -6.46 13.39
C ASP A 13 -5.08 -7.37 13.02
N TYR A 14 -4.38 -7.07 11.92
CA TYR A 14 -3.35 -7.95 11.36
C TYR A 14 -2.09 -8.00 12.25
N PHE A 15 -1.63 -6.84 12.71
CA PHE A 15 -0.44 -6.72 13.58
C PHE A 15 -0.69 -6.01 14.90
N SER A 16 -1.71 -5.16 14.95
CA SER A 16 -2.07 -4.37 16.13
C SER A 16 -3.57 -4.16 16.13
N PRO A 17 -4.20 -3.92 17.30
CA PRO A 17 -5.62 -3.63 17.37
C PRO A 17 -5.99 -2.47 16.44
N ALA A 18 -7.08 -2.66 15.69
CA ALA A 18 -7.55 -1.68 14.74
C ALA A 18 -7.86 -0.34 15.43
N SER A 19 -7.35 0.75 14.85
CA SER A 19 -7.62 2.11 15.29
C SER A 19 -8.54 2.79 14.28
N PRO A 20 -9.87 2.81 14.51
CA PRO A 20 -10.83 3.32 13.53
C PRO A 20 -10.59 4.80 13.20
N TRP A 21 -10.11 5.58 14.17
CA TRP A 21 -9.82 7.00 13.98
C TRP A 21 -8.59 7.25 13.12
N ALA A 22 -7.49 6.51 13.37
CA ALA A 22 -6.30 6.61 12.55
C ALA A 22 -6.57 6.13 11.12
N TRP A 23 -7.35 5.06 10.98
CA TRP A 23 -7.83 4.55 9.71
C TRP A 23 -8.66 5.60 8.94
N LEU A 24 -9.69 6.18 9.57
CA LEU A 24 -10.53 7.22 8.97
C LEU A 24 -9.71 8.45 8.56
N ALA A 25 -8.77 8.88 9.41
CA ALA A 25 -7.90 10.02 9.12
C ALA A 25 -7.00 9.74 7.90
N ALA A 26 -6.41 8.55 7.81
CA ALA A 26 -5.56 8.16 6.68
C ALA A 26 -6.36 8.10 5.37
N VAL A 27 -7.55 7.49 5.39
CA VAL A 27 -8.45 7.41 4.21
C VAL A 27 -8.93 8.80 3.80
N GLY A 28 -9.40 9.61 4.75
CA GLY A 28 -9.87 10.97 4.49
C GLY A 28 -8.78 11.87 3.91
N ALA A 29 -7.58 11.85 4.48
CA ALA A 29 -6.43 12.60 3.96
C ALA A 29 -6.05 12.12 2.54
N ALA A 30 -6.09 10.82 2.27
CA ALA A 30 -5.83 10.30 0.94
C ALA A 30 -6.87 10.75 -0.10
N VAL A 31 -8.15 10.76 0.26
CA VAL A 31 -9.23 11.26 -0.60
C VAL A 31 -8.97 12.73 -1.00
N VAL A 32 -8.63 13.58 -0.03
CA VAL A 32 -8.33 15.00 -0.28
C VAL A 32 -7.10 15.18 -1.17
N LEU A 33 -6.01 14.46 -0.87
CA LEU A 33 -4.77 14.56 -1.66
C LEU A 33 -4.95 14.05 -3.09
N LEU A 34 -5.65 12.92 -3.31
CA LEU A 34 -5.92 12.41 -4.65
C LEU A 34 -6.86 13.32 -5.43
N GLY A 35 -7.87 13.89 -4.76
CA GLY A 35 -8.83 14.81 -5.38
C GLY A 35 -8.20 16.11 -5.89
N THR A 36 -7.18 16.63 -5.19
CA THR A 36 -6.49 17.86 -5.56
C THR A 36 -5.41 17.66 -6.63
N THR A 37 -4.71 16.53 -6.63
CA THR A 37 -3.55 16.27 -7.50
C THR A 37 -3.90 15.73 -8.90
N LEU A 38 -4.96 14.92 -8.99
CA LEU A 38 -5.27 14.18 -10.22
C LEU A 38 -6.38 14.81 -11.07
N LYS A 39 -6.81 16.03 -10.74
CA LYS A 39 -7.95 16.67 -11.40
C LYS A 39 -7.77 16.64 -12.93
N PRO A 40 -8.66 15.98 -13.69
CA PRO A 40 -8.62 16.04 -15.14
C PRO A 40 -8.96 17.48 -15.55
N THR A 41 -8.07 18.08 -16.33
CA THR A 41 -8.31 19.35 -17.01
C THR A 41 -9.46 19.13 -17.99
N MET A 42 -10.70 19.35 -17.54
CA MET A 42 -11.86 19.27 -18.41
C MET A 42 -11.79 20.44 -19.38
N LEU A 43 -11.30 20.15 -20.59
CA LEU A 43 -11.57 20.95 -21.77
C LEU A 43 -13.09 20.98 -21.95
N ALA A 44 -13.64 22.19 -21.82
CA ALA A 44 -15.04 22.47 -22.06
C ALA A 44 -15.28 22.33 -23.57
N ASP A 45 -15.92 21.24 -23.98
CA ASP A 45 -16.30 20.99 -25.36
C ASP A 45 -17.83 20.93 -25.47
N GLU A 46 -18.39 21.55 -26.50
CA GLU A 46 -19.83 21.78 -26.67
C GLU A 46 -20.64 20.49 -26.95
N ASP A 47 -19.98 19.38 -27.28
CA ASP A 47 -20.58 18.04 -27.40
C ASP A 47 -20.98 17.40 -26.05
N ALA A 48 -20.74 18.09 -24.94
CA ALA A 48 -20.93 17.58 -23.58
C ALA A 48 -22.36 17.08 -23.27
N SER A 49 -23.41 17.57 -23.93
CA SER A 49 -24.78 17.27 -23.51
C SER A 49 -25.20 15.81 -23.73
N LYS A 50 -24.86 15.21 -24.89
CA LYS A 50 -25.15 13.79 -25.18
C LYS A 50 -24.25 12.86 -24.36
N GLU A 51 -22.97 13.19 -24.26
CA GLU A 51 -22.01 12.41 -23.49
C GLU A 51 -22.34 12.43 -22.00
N ASN A 52 -22.84 13.55 -21.47
CA ASN A 52 -23.22 13.67 -20.07
C ASN A 52 -24.45 12.81 -19.71
N ARG A 53 -25.42 12.63 -20.64
CA ARG A 53 -26.55 11.70 -20.42
C ARG A 53 -26.08 10.24 -20.38
N ARG A 54 -25.21 9.84 -21.31
CA ARG A 54 -24.63 8.48 -21.35
C ARG A 54 -23.78 8.21 -20.10
N ARG A 55 -22.96 9.18 -19.71
CA ARG A 55 -22.13 9.12 -18.51
C ARG A 55 -22.97 8.96 -17.24
N ARG A 56 -24.05 9.73 -17.08
CA ARG A 56 -24.98 9.58 -15.95
C ARG A 56 -25.59 8.18 -15.88
N SER A 57 -25.99 7.62 -17.02
CA SER A 57 -26.53 6.24 -17.07
C SER A 57 -25.50 5.20 -16.62
N LEU A 58 -24.25 5.32 -17.09
CA LEU A 58 -23.16 4.44 -16.67
C LEU A 58 -22.82 4.60 -15.18
N GLU A 59 -22.82 5.83 -14.67
CA GLU A 59 -22.59 6.11 -13.24
C GLU A 59 -23.71 5.49 -12.38
N THR A 60 -24.97 5.58 -12.80
CA THR A 60 -26.09 4.92 -12.11
C THR A 60 -26.02 3.39 -12.16
N ALA A 61 -25.61 2.81 -13.29
CA ALA A 61 -25.43 1.37 -13.40
C ALA A 61 -24.28 0.87 -12.52
N ALA A 62 -23.16 1.60 -12.48
CA ALA A 62 -22.04 1.30 -11.60
C ALA A 62 -22.45 1.35 -10.11
N LEU A 63 -23.22 2.36 -9.71
CA LEU A 63 -23.76 2.46 -8.35
C LEU A 63 -24.55 1.21 -7.94
N LEU A 64 -25.47 0.77 -8.81
CA LEU A 64 -26.28 -0.41 -8.55
C LEU A 64 -25.45 -1.69 -8.47
N LEU A 65 -24.40 -1.81 -9.29
CA LEU A 65 -23.50 -2.97 -9.29
C LEU A 65 -22.69 -3.11 -7.99
N PHE A 66 -22.34 -2.00 -7.34
CA PHE A 66 -21.57 -2.02 -6.10
C PHE A 66 -22.41 -2.20 -4.82
N LEU A 67 -23.73 -2.05 -4.88
CA LEU A 67 -24.61 -2.22 -3.71
C LEU A 67 -24.48 -3.61 -3.04
N PRO A 68 -24.48 -4.74 -3.78
CA PRO A 68 -24.28 -6.05 -3.16
C PRO A 68 -22.91 -6.15 -2.47
N ALA A 69 -21.86 -5.60 -3.08
CA ALA A 69 -20.51 -5.65 -2.50
C ALA A 69 -20.43 -4.93 -1.14
N VAL A 70 -21.14 -3.81 -0.98
CA VAL A 70 -21.23 -3.10 0.31
C VAL A 70 -21.93 -3.94 1.37
N TRP A 71 -22.97 -4.67 0.99
CA TRP A 71 -23.74 -5.49 1.92
C TRP A 71 -22.94 -6.71 2.41
N PHE A 72 -22.25 -7.40 1.50
CA PHE A 72 -21.60 -8.68 1.78
C PHE A 72 -20.15 -8.58 2.28
N ALA A 73 -19.38 -7.57 1.88
CA ALA A 73 -18.00 -7.44 2.35
C ALA A 73 -17.95 -7.25 3.88
N SER A 74 -16.84 -7.54 4.56
CA SER A 74 -16.63 -7.16 5.97
C SER A 74 -15.98 -5.78 6.07
N TRP A 75 -16.02 -5.12 7.23
CA TRP A 75 -15.12 -3.98 7.48
C TRP A 75 -13.69 -4.50 7.67
N PRO A 76 -12.64 -3.84 7.12
CA PRO A 76 -12.64 -2.55 6.40
C PRO A 76 -12.89 -2.64 4.88
N TYR A 77 -13.02 -3.84 4.30
CA TYR A 77 -13.22 -4.06 2.85
C TYR A 77 -14.43 -3.33 2.26
N ARG A 78 -15.50 -3.14 3.05
CA ARG A 78 -16.68 -2.33 2.69
C ARG A 78 -16.35 -0.88 2.30
N ALA A 79 -15.25 -0.31 2.80
CA ALA A 79 -14.92 1.08 2.57
C ALA A 79 -14.65 1.40 1.10
N ALA A 80 -14.02 0.48 0.36
CA ALA A 80 -13.69 0.68 -1.05
C ALA A 80 -14.94 0.93 -1.92
N PRO A 81 -15.94 0.03 -1.97
CA PRO A 81 -17.16 0.28 -2.75
C PRO A 81 -17.98 1.45 -2.19
N LEU A 82 -17.99 1.68 -0.88
CA LEU A 82 -18.66 2.84 -0.28
C LEU A 82 -18.06 4.17 -0.77
N LEU A 83 -16.74 4.28 -0.86
CA LEU A 83 -16.06 5.48 -1.38
C LEU A 83 -16.38 5.71 -2.86
N ILE A 84 -16.43 4.64 -3.67
CA ILE A 84 -16.83 4.72 -5.07
C ILE A 84 -18.27 5.23 -5.18
N ILE A 85 -19.19 4.63 -4.41
CA ILE A 85 -20.61 5.01 -4.39
C ILE A 85 -20.77 6.47 -3.98
N LEU A 86 -20.12 6.88 -2.89
CA LEU A 86 -20.18 8.25 -2.39
C LEU A 86 -19.67 9.25 -3.43
N GLY A 87 -18.54 8.94 -4.07
CA GLY A 87 -17.97 9.80 -5.09
C GLY A 87 -18.83 9.94 -6.34
N LEU A 88 -19.45 8.85 -6.79
CA LEU A 88 -20.42 8.88 -7.89
C LEU A 88 -21.69 9.65 -7.49
N ALA A 89 -22.20 9.46 -6.27
CA ALA A 89 -23.35 10.20 -5.76
C ALA A 89 -23.08 11.72 -5.71
N ILE A 90 -21.89 12.15 -5.27
CA ILE A 90 -21.50 13.56 -5.27
C ILE A 90 -21.50 14.14 -6.70
N ARG A 91 -21.11 13.37 -7.73
CA ARG A 91 -21.17 13.82 -9.13
C ARG A 91 -22.58 13.97 -9.68
N LEU A 92 -23.52 13.20 -9.17
CA LEU A 92 -24.93 13.28 -9.58
C LEU A 92 -25.64 14.48 -8.97
N LEU A 93 -25.14 15.03 -7.86
CA LEU A 93 -25.71 16.23 -7.25
C LEU A 93 -25.52 17.46 -8.15
N PRO A 94 -26.53 18.36 -8.25
CA PRO A 94 -26.46 19.58 -9.07
C PRO A 94 -25.51 20.66 -8.51
N LEU A 95 -24.73 20.35 -7.48
CA LEU A 95 -23.84 21.29 -6.80
C LEU A 95 -22.50 21.42 -7.55
N ARG A 96 -22.44 22.33 -8.52
CA ARG A 96 -21.25 22.61 -9.34
C ARG A 96 -20.23 23.52 -8.64
N LYS A 97 -19.68 23.09 -7.50
CA LYS A 97 -18.57 23.81 -6.85
C LYS A 97 -17.24 23.11 -7.14
N ARG A 98 -16.16 23.89 -7.31
CA ARG A 98 -14.83 23.33 -7.63
C ARG A 98 -14.35 22.28 -6.62
N TRP A 99 -14.71 22.43 -5.35
CA TRP A 99 -14.31 21.51 -4.29
C TRP A 99 -15.12 20.20 -4.28
N THR A 100 -16.40 20.22 -4.72
CA THR A 100 -17.22 19.01 -4.80
C THR A 100 -16.72 18.08 -5.90
N ASP A 101 -16.27 18.64 -7.03
CA ASP A 101 -15.63 17.87 -8.10
C ASP A 101 -14.32 17.22 -7.65
N CYS A 102 -13.48 17.98 -6.93
CA CYS A 102 -12.24 17.46 -6.38
C CYS A 102 -12.53 16.33 -5.37
N LEU A 103 -13.47 16.55 -4.46
CA LEU A 103 -13.87 15.54 -3.48
C LEU A 103 -14.40 14.28 -4.16
N ALA A 104 -15.32 14.43 -5.11
CA ALA A 104 -15.90 13.32 -5.86
C ALA A 104 -14.84 12.50 -6.60
N TYR A 105 -13.91 13.16 -7.28
CA TYR A 105 -12.81 12.49 -7.96
C TYR A 105 -11.87 11.78 -6.97
N GLY A 106 -11.52 12.45 -5.87
CA GLY A 106 -10.71 11.88 -4.80
C GLY A 106 -11.35 10.64 -4.18
N THR A 107 -12.66 10.67 -3.90
CA THR A 107 -13.40 9.53 -3.34
C THR A 107 -13.47 8.35 -4.31
N VAL A 108 -13.74 8.59 -5.60
CA VAL A 108 -13.77 7.49 -6.59
C VAL A 108 -12.39 6.88 -6.77
N THR A 109 -11.35 7.71 -6.92
CA THR A 109 -9.98 7.21 -7.11
C THR A 109 -9.45 6.49 -5.88
N ALA A 110 -9.67 7.03 -4.68
CA ALA A 110 -9.32 6.36 -3.43
C ALA A 110 -10.06 5.02 -3.30
N GLY A 111 -11.37 4.98 -3.60
CA GLY A 111 -12.16 3.76 -3.58
C GLY A 111 -11.67 2.69 -4.56
N VAL A 112 -11.30 3.07 -5.79
CA VAL A 112 -10.70 2.16 -6.77
C VAL A 112 -9.35 1.64 -6.28
N VAL A 113 -8.48 2.50 -5.75
CA VAL A 113 -7.18 2.09 -5.19
C VAL A 113 -7.38 1.13 -4.02
N MET A 114 -8.28 1.44 -3.10
CA MET A 114 -8.60 0.56 -1.98
C MET A 114 -9.19 -0.78 -2.45
N LEU A 115 -9.99 -0.80 -3.51
CA LEU A 115 -10.54 -2.05 -4.04
C LEU A 115 -9.44 -2.96 -4.59
N VAL A 116 -8.49 -2.40 -5.34
CA VAL A 116 -7.34 -3.18 -5.84
C VAL A 116 -6.42 -3.60 -4.70
N GLN A 117 -6.20 -2.72 -3.72
CA GLN A 117 -5.43 -3.05 -2.51
C GLN A 117 -6.09 -4.15 -1.69
N ALA A 118 -7.42 -4.14 -1.53
CA ALA A 118 -8.17 -5.19 -0.84
C ALA A 118 -7.89 -6.57 -1.45
N LEU A 119 -8.00 -6.68 -2.78
CA LEU A 119 -7.70 -7.90 -3.52
C LEU A 119 -6.23 -8.31 -3.35
N ALA A 120 -5.31 -7.34 -3.37
CA ALA A 120 -3.90 -7.59 -3.16
C ALA A 120 -3.60 -8.06 -1.72
N THR A 121 -4.28 -7.52 -0.72
CA THR A 121 -4.17 -7.99 0.67
C THR A 121 -4.60 -9.44 0.78
N GLU A 122 -5.74 -9.83 0.19
CA GLU A 122 -6.18 -11.23 0.17
C GLU A 122 -5.19 -12.15 -0.55
N LEU A 123 -4.63 -11.70 -1.67
CA LEU A 123 -3.61 -12.48 -2.38
C LEU A 123 -2.35 -12.64 -1.52
N TYR A 124 -1.94 -11.57 -0.82
CA TYR A 124 -0.79 -11.59 0.08
C TYR A 124 -1.02 -12.53 1.27
N THR A 125 -2.19 -12.51 1.90
CA THR A 125 -2.52 -13.40 3.02
C THR A 125 -2.60 -14.85 2.57
N LEU A 126 -3.20 -15.13 1.41
CA LEU A 126 -3.22 -16.48 0.85
C LEU A 126 -1.82 -17.00 0.54
N HIS A 127 -0.96 -16.15 -0.04
CA HIS A 127 0.41 -16.52 -0.35
C HIS A 127 1.24 -16.79 0.91
N THR A 128 1.17 -15.89 1.88
CA THR A 128 1.93 -16.00 3.14
C THR A 128 1.38 -17.08 4.08
N ALA A 129 0.10 -17.45 3.96
CA ALA A 129 -0.48 -18.58 4.68
C ALA A 129 0.07 -19.93 4.23
N TRP A 130 0.52 -20.06 2.98
CA TRP A 130 1.12 -21.30 2.48
C TRP A 130 2.57 -21.45 2.93
N SER A 131 3.36 -20.39 2.80
CA SER A 131 4.73 -20.33 3.32
C SER A 131 5.02 -18.92 3.77
N HIS A 132 5.15 -18.73 5.08
CA HIS A 132 5.56 -17.45 5.64
C HIS A 132 7.07 -17.22 5.47
N GLU A 133 7.82 -18.30 5.25
CA GLU A 133 9.26 -18.32 5.06
C GLU A 133 9.63 -18.00 3.60
N LEU A 134 10.75 -17.31 3.44
CA LEU A 134 11.32 -16.95 2.15
C LEU A 134 11.94 -18.19 1.49
N PRO A 135 11.63 -18.45 0.21
CA PRO A 135 12.28 -19.53 -0.52
C PRO A 135 13.75 -19.20 -0.80
N TRP A 136 14.58 -20.24 -0.94
CA TRP A 136 15.93 -20.10 -1.47
C TRP A 136 15.88 -19.41 -2.85
N PRO A 137 16.75 -18.42 -3.15
CA PRO A 137 17.98 -17.99 -2.44
C PRO A 137 17.80 -16.75 -1.53
N LEU A 138 16.57 -16.35 -1.19
CA LEU A 138 16.33 -15.09 -0.50
C LEU A 138 16.89 -15.01 0.93
N PRO A 139 16.91 -16.10 1.74
CA PRO A 139 17.58 -16.08 3.04
C PRO A 139 19.09 -15.76 2.94
N ASP A 140 19.79 -16.32 1.94
CA ASP A 140 21.21 -16.05 1.70
C ASP A 140 21.44 -14.57 1.36
N LEU A 141 20.54 -13.99 0.57
CA LEU A 141 20.57 -12.56 0.23
C LEU A 141 20.38 -11.68 1.48
N LEU A 142 19.46 -12.05 2.38
CA LEU A 142 19.27 -11.33 3.65
C LEU A 142 20.49 -11.43 4.56
N ALA A 143 21.11 -12.60 4.67
CA ALA A 143 22.37 -12.77 5.39
C ALA A 143 23.50 -11.92 4.75
N GLY A 144 23.56 -11.88 3.41
CA GLY A 144 24.45 -10.98 2.66
C GLY A 144 24.22 -9.50 3.00
N ILE A 145 22.98 -9.05 3.10
CA ILE A 145 22.67 -7.68 3.51
C ILE A 145 23.12 -7.41 4.95
N ALA A 146 22.84 -8.34 5.87
CA ALA A 146 23.24 -8.21 7.26
C ALA A 146 24.77 -8.12 7.41
N THR A 147 25.51 -8.99 6.71
CA THR A 147 26.99 -8.95 6.68
C THR A 147 27.55 -7.67 6.07
N LEU A 148 26.93 -7.14 5.01
CA LEU A 148 27.30 -5.83 4.44
C LEU A 148 27.12 -4.68 5.43
N LEU A 149 26.21 -4.80 6.39
CA LEU A 149 26.00 -3.84 7.48
C LEU A 149 26.90 -4.10 8.70
N GLY A 150 27.81 -5.07 8.61
CA GLY A 150 28.75 -5.42 9.68
C GLY A 150 28.16 -6.34 10.75
N ILE A 151 27.00 -6.96 10.49
CA ILE A 151 26.42 -7.97 11.37
C ILE A 151 27.02 -9.33 10.97
N ASP A 152 27.64 -10.03 11.92
CA ASP A 152 28.12 -11.39 11.69
C ASP A 152 26.93 -12.33 11.52
N ALA A 153 26.57 -12.62 10.27
CA ALA A 153 25.34 -13.31 9.90
C ALA A 153 25.56 -14.38 8.83
N SER A 154 24.84 -15.49 8.95
CA SER A 154 24.78 -16.56 7.97
C SER A 154 23.35 -17.04 7.78
N ALA A 155 23.05 -17.64 6.64
CA ALA A 155 21.76 -18.29 6.42
C ALA A 155 21.83 -19.77 6.84
N ASP A 156 20.81 -20.22 7.56
CA ASP A 156 20.60 -21.62 7.96
C ASP A 156 19.14 -21.97 7.63
N GLY A 157 18.93 -22.59 6.47
CA GLY A 157 17.60 -22.88 5.93
C GLY A 157 16.80 -21.60 5.68
N SER A 158 15.65 -21.48 6.35
CA SER A 158 14.77 -20.31 6.31
C SER A 158 15.06 -19.28 7.40
N THR A 159 16.19 -19.39 8.09
CA THR A 159 16.58 -18.46 9.16
C THR A 159 17.87 -17.73 8.82
N VAL A 160 17.94 -16.45 9.19
CA VAL A 160 19.17 -15.66 9.24
C VAL A 160 19.70 -15.77 10.66
N VAL A 161 20.82 -16.46 10.81
CA VAL A 161 21.53 -16.65 12.07
C VAL A 161 22.49 -15.48 12.23
N MET A 162 22.30 -14.68 13.28
CA MET A 162 23.17 -13.55 13.62
C MET A 162 23.89 -13.85 14.92
N HIS A 163 25.21 -13.67 14.92
CA HIS A 163 26.02 -13.83 16.11
C HIS A 163 26.25 -12.49 16.79
N SER A 164 25.98 -12.44 18.10
CA SER A 164 26.28 -11.32 18.97
C SER A 164 27.11 -11.85 20.14
N MET A 165 28.07 -11.06 20.65
CA MET A 165 29.08 -11.37 21.69
C MET A 165 29.05 -12.75 22.38
N ARG A 166 27.91 -13.18 22.95
CA ARG A 166 27.74 -14.47 23.66
C ARG A 166 26.53 -15.30 23.23
N GLN A 167 25.71 -14.84 22.28
CA GLN A 167 24.46 -15.49 21.90
C GLN A 167 24.25 -15.50 20.39
N VAL A 168 23.68 -16.61 19.93
CA VAL A 168 23.24 -16.80 18.55
C VAL A 168 21.77 -16.43 18.46
N HIS A 169 21.45 -15.41 17.66
CA HIS A 169 20.08 -14.98 17.42
C HIS A 169 19.61 -15.53 16.07
N ARG A 170 18.56 -16.34 16.09
CA ARG A 170 17.94 -16.88 14.88
C ARG A 170 16.74 -16.01 14.53
N LEU A 171 16.82 -15.28 13.42
CA LEU A 171 15.72 -14.49 12.89
C LEU A 171 15.12 -15.21 11.69
N GLY A 172 13.81 -15.43 11.67
CA GLY A 172 13.15 -16.02 10.49
C GLY A 172 13.31 -15.11 9.27
N ALA A 173 13.75 -15.68 8.15
CA ALA A 173 13.75 -15.02 6.85
C ALA A 173 12.32 -15.07 6.30
N THR A 174 11.48 -14.12 6.68
CA THR A 174 10.04 -14.12 6.33
C THR A 174 9.70 -13.09 5.26
N TRP A 175 8.57 -13.27 4.59
CA TRP A 175 8.05 -12.28 3.63
C TRP A 175 7.88 -10.90 4.28
N ASP A 176 7.40 -10.82 5.52
CA ASP A 176 7.21 -9.54 6.21
C ASP A 176 8.53 -8.79 6.47
N LEU A 177 9.62 -9.53 6.67
CA LEU A 177 10.96 -8.96 6.82
C LEU A 177 11.42 -8.31 5.51
N LEU A 178 11.25 -8.99 4.38
CA LEU A 178 11.71 -8.50 3.07
C LEU A 178 10.73 -7.50 2.43
N LEU A 179 9.45 -7.85 2.35
CA LEU A 179 8.37 -7.10 1.71
C LEU A 179 7.12 -7.09 2.61
N ASP A 180 6.97 -6.05 3.45
CA ASP A 180 5.77 -5.93 4.27
C ASP A 180 4.51 -5.63 3.45
N PRO A 181 3.33 -5.91 4.02
CA PRO A 181 2.05 -5.59 3.40
C PRO A 181 1.93 -4.12 2.97
N ALA A 182 2.44 -3.15 3.74
CA ALA A 182 2.30 -1.73 3.39
C ALA A 182 3.10 -1.37 2.13
N THR A 183 4.34 -1.86 2.03
CA THR A 183 5.18 -1.69 0.84
C THR A 183 4.56 -2.36 -0.39
N PHE A 184 4.03 -3.57 -0.23
CA PHE A 184 3.33 -4.27 -1.31
C PHE A 184 2.08 -3.51 -1.77
N LEU A 185 1.24 -3.07 -0.83
CA LEU A 185 0.02 -2.31 -1.15
C LEU A 185 0.34 -0.92 -1.69
N PHE A 186 1.46 -0.31 -1.30
CA PHE A 186 1.93 0.94 -1.90
C PHE A 186 2.29 0.75 -3.37
N LEU A 187 3.03 -0.31 -3.72
CA LEU A 187 3.34 -0.66 -5.10
C LEU A 187 2.06 -0.85 -5.92
N VAL A 188 1.15 -1.72 -5.46
CA VAL A 188 -0.12 -2.03 -6.16
C VAL A 188 -1.00 -0.78 -6.30
N GLY A 189 -1.15 0.01 -5.24
CA GLY A 189 -1.92 1.24 -5.29
C GLY A 189 -1.27 2.31 -6.19
N GLY A 190 0.07 2.36 -6.23
CA GLY A 190 0.83 3.26 -7.08
C GLY A 190 0.63 2.94 -8.56
N LEU A 191 0.69 1.64 -8.91
CA LEU A 191 0.40 1.15 -10.26
C LEU A 191 -1.04 1.43 -10.68
N THR A 192 -1.99 1.35 -9.74
CA THR A 192 -3.40 1.67 -10.00
C THR A 192 -3.57 3.16 -10.33
N VAL A 193 -2.98 4.05 -9.53
CA VAL A 193 -3.01 5.50 -9.82
C VAL A 193 -2.28 5.84 -11.12
N LEU A 194 -1.14 5.19 -11.38
CA LEU A 194 -0.42 5.35 -12.64
C LEU A 194 -1.29 4.96 -13.83
N ALA A 195 -1.97 3.82 -13.77
CA ALA A 195 -2.88 3.36 -14.82
C ALA A 195 -4.02 4.37 -15.05
N VAL A 196 -4.66 4.86 -13.98
CA VAL A 196 -5.72 5.88 -14.06
C VAL A 196 -5.19 7.19 -14.68
N THR A 197 -3.99 7.60 -14.30
CA THR A 197 -3.36 8.85 -14.78
C THR A 197 -2.99 8.75 -16.26
N VAL A 198 -2.37 7.65 -16.67
CA VAL A 198 -1.98 7.42 -18.08
C VAL A 198 -3.21 7.30 -18.97
N CYS A 199 -4.26 6.60 -18.52
CA CYS A 199 -5.51 6.48 -19.27
C CYS A 199 -6.24 7.81 -19.45
N SER A 200 -6.13 8.73 -18.48
CA SER A 200 -6.84 10.02 -18.50
C SER A 200 -6.05 11.14 -19.19
N LYS A 201 -4.72 11.17 -19.09
CA LYS A 201 -3.90 12.30 -19.56
C LYS A 201 -3.13 12.03 -20.86
N THR A 202 -2.89 10.77 -21.22
CA THR A 202 -2.00 10.44 -22.35
C THR A 202 -2.79 10.08 -23.62
N PRO A 203 -2.41 10.62 -24.81
CA PRO A 203 -2.99 10.21 -26.09
C PRO A 203 -2.78 8.71 -26.37
N GLY A 204 -3.74 8.07 -27.04
CA GLY A 204 -3.81 6.61 -27.21
C GLY A 204 -2.48 5.94 -27.62
N GLY A 205 -1.78 6.51 -28.61
CA GLY A 205 -0.53 5.94 -29.15
C GLY A 205 0.65 5.93 -28.17
N ARG A 206 0.64 6.72 -27.09
CA ARG A 206 1.74 6.78 -26.10
C ARG A 206 1.38 6.19 -24.73
N ARG A 207 0.14 5.73 -24.53
CA ARG A 207 -0.34 5.21 -23.23
C ARG A 207 0.50 4.03 -22.74
N TRP A 208 0.69 3.03 -23.59
CA TRP A 208 1.40 1.82 -23.20
C TRP A 208 2.85 2.08 -22.79
N SER A 209 3.58 2.90 -23.57
CA SER A 209 4.95 3.28 -23.27
C SER A 209 5.07 4.07 -21.96
N ALA A 210 4.19 5.04 -21.73
CA ALA A 210 4.17 5.82 -20.49
C ALA A 210 3.86 4.95 -19.27
N TRP A 211 2.93 4.00 -19.40
CA TRP A 211 2.60 3.07 -18.33
C TRP A 211 3.76 2.12 -18.01
N ILE A 212 4.39 1.50 -19.01
CA ILE A 212 5.57 0.64 -18.79
C ILE A 212 6.70 1.44 -18.13
N HIS A 213 6.96 2.67 -18.58
CA HIS A 213 8.02 3.48 -18.00
C HIS A 213 7.74 3.75 -16.51
N GLY A 214 6.54 4.21 -16.16
CA GLY A 214 6.17 4.42 -14.76
C GLY A 214 6.18 3.14 -13.92
N PHE A 215 5.70 2.01 -14.49
CA PHE A 215 5.74 0.69 -13.84
C PHE A 215 7.17 0.29 -13.50
N ARG A 216 8.09 0.41 -14.48
CA ARG A 216 9.51 0.08 -14.31
C ARG A 216 10.16 0.98 -13.27
N THR A 217 9.95 2.29 -13.35
CA THR A 217 10.53 3.24 -12.39
C THR A 217 10.06 2.95 -10.97
N LEU A 218 8.76 2.80 -10.74
CA LEU A 218 8.22 2.48 -9.42
C LEU A 218 8.73 1.14 -8.90
N THR A 219 8.74 0.11 -9.74
CA THR A 219 9.24 -1.23 -9.35
C THR A 219 10.72 -1.20 -9.00
N LEU A 220 11.56 -0.49 -9.78
CA LEU A 220 12.99 -0.37 -9.51
C LEU A 220 13.26 0.38 -8.19
N ILE A 221 12.51 1.45 -7.91
CA ILE A 221 12.61 2.17 -6.63
C ILE A 221 12.30 1.23 -5.47
N ILE A 222 11.21 0.46 -5.56
CA ILE A 222 10.85 -0.49 -4.51
C ILE A 222 11.91 -1.58 -4.38
N LEU A 223 12.34 -2.22 -5.48
CA LEU A 223 13.35 -3.27 -5.45
C LEU A 223 14.68 -2.79 -4.85
N ALA A 224 15.10 -1.55 -5.14
CA ALA A 224 16.29 -0.96 -4.53
C ALA A 224 16.09 -0.63 -3.05
N TRP A 225 14.87 -0.30 -2.63
CA TRP A 225 14.53 0.02 -1.25
C TRP A 225 14.41 -1.21 -0.34
N LEU A 226 13.86 -2.33 -0.82
CA LEU A 226 13.65 -3.55 -0.02
C LEU A 226 14.91 -4.04 0.74
N PRO A 227 16.11 -4.15 0.12
CA PRO A 227 17.29 -4.62 0.86
C PRO A 227 17.71 -3.63 1.96
N LEU A 228 17.64 -2.32 1.68
CA LEU A 228 17.94 -1.29 2.67
C LEU A 228 16.95 -1.33 3.83
N ARG A 229 15.66 -1.50 3.53
CA ARG A 229 14.60 -1.70 4.54
C ARG A 229 14.87 -2.91 5.42
N ALA A 230 15.13 -4.07 4.83
CA ALA A 230 15.40 -5.30 5.59
C ALA A 230 16.65 -5.14 6.47
N GLY A 231 17.71 -4.56 5.92
CA GLY A 231 18.94 -4.24 6.64
C GLY A 231 18.74 -3.29 7.83
N LEU A 232 17.94 -2.23 7.66
CA LEU A 232 17.57 -1.32 8.74
C LEU A 232 16.81 -2.04 9.85
N MET A 233 15.87 -2.91 9.50
CA MET A 233 15.09 -3.67 10.48
C MET A 233 15.96 -4.68 11.24
N MET A 234 16.85 -5.40 10.55
CA MET A 234 17.82 -6.31 11.20
C MET A 234 18.79 -5.54 12.12
N SER A 235 19.27 -4.37 11.69
CA SER A 235 20.15 -3.53 12.49
C SER A 235 19.45 -3.01 13.75
N LEU A 236 18.21 -2.54 13.63
CA LEU A 236 17.40 -2.10 14.77
C LEU A 236 17.09 -3.25 15.73
N TYR A 237 16.85 -4.45 15.21
CA TYR A 237 16.69 -5.66 16.01
C TYR A 237 17.95 -5.95 16.82
N VAL A 238 19.11 -6.10 16.17
CA VAL A 238 20.40 -6.37 16.85
C VAL A 238 20.72 -5.28 17.88
N HIS A 239 20.54 -4.02 17.51
CA HIS A 239 20.75 -2.89 18.43
C HIS A 239 19.87 -2.95 19.67
N ARG A 240 18.59 -3.35 19.53
CA ARG A 240 17.68 -3.52 20.66
C ARG A 240 18.06 -4.73 21.51
N VAL A 241 18.43 -5.85 20.89
CA VAL A 241 18.89 -7.05 21.61
C VAL A 241 20.13 -6.73 22.44
N LEU A 242 21.11 -6.01 21.88
CA LEU A 242 22.33 -5.61 22.58
C LEU A 242 22.12 -4.67 23.77
N ARG A 243 20.98 -3.96 23.80
CA ARG A 243 20.63 -3.01 24.87
C ARG A 243 19.61 -3.58 25.86
N ALA A 244 18.99 -4.71 25.54
CA ALA A 244 18.00 -5.31 26.42
C ALA A 244 18.69 -5.93 27.64
N ASP A 245 18.07 -5.77 28.80
CA ASP A 245 18.49 -6.41 30.04
C ASP A 245 18.29 -7.94 29.89
N PRO A 246 19.30 -8.79 30.15
CA PRO A 246 19.18 -10.24 30.01
C PRO A 246 18.00 -10.87 30.77
N ASP A 247 17.57 -10.23 31.86
CA ASP A 247 16.51 -10.74 32.74
C ASP A 247 15.10 -10.29 32.33
N SER A 248 14.97 -9.43 31.32
CA SER A 248 13.67 -8.92 30.85
C SER A 248 13.11 -9.73 29.67
N PRO A 249 11.80 -10.07 29.65
CA PRO A 249 11.20 -10.75 28.51
C PRO A 249 11.35 -9.91 27.23
N LEU A 250 11.99 -10.52 26.22
CA LEU A 250 12.35 -9.86 24.96
C LEU A 250 11.11 -9.60 24.10
N HIS A 251 10.44 -8.47 24.30
CA HIS A 251 9.47 -7.90 23.35
C HIS A 251 10.15 -7.23 22.13
N VAL A 252 11.32 -7.75 21.73
CA VAL A 252 12.19 -7.07 20.77
C VAL A 252 11.57 -7.06 19.38
N MET A 253 10.72 -8.04 19.05
CA MET A 253 10.10 -8.14 17.73
C MET A 253 8.94 -7.16 17.47
N ASN A 254 8.44 -6.46 18.49
CA ASN A 254 7.25 -5.59 18.33
C ASN A 254 7.40 -4.50 17.25
N HIS A 255 8.63 -4.10 16.89
CA HIS A 255 8.86 -3.10 15.85
C HIS A 255 8.62 -3.63 14.43
N PHE A 256 8.80 -4.92 14.18
CA PHE A 256 8.46 -5.53 12.87
C PHE A 256 6.98 -5.42 12.54
N PHE A 257 6.16 -5.40 13.59
CA PHE A 257 4.71 -5.42 13.50
C PHE A 257 4.08 -4.06 13.83
N SER A 258 4.89 -3.03 14.12
CA SER A 258 4.34 -1.71 14.44
C SER A 258 3.84 -1.01 13.18
N PRO A 259 2.53 -0.68 13.06
CA PRO A 259 2.00 0.01 11.89
C PRO A 259 2.71 1.33 11.62
N TRP A 260 3.10 2.03 12.69
CA TRP A 260 3.82 3.30 12.62
C TRP A 260 5.24 3.15 12.07
N MET A 261 5.93 2.07 12.44
CA MET A 261 7.26 1.77 11.89
C MET A 261 7.16 1.49 10.39
N LEU A 262 6.21 0.64 9.98
CA LEU A 262 6.00 0.30 8.57
C LEU A 262 5.59 1.53 7.75
N MET A 263 4.72 2.39 8.28
CA MET A 263 4.38 3.67 7.64
C MET A 263 5.57 4.64 7.58
N GLY A 264 6.42 4.68 8.61
CA GLY A 264 7.65 5.46 8.61
C GLY A 264 8.64 5.01 7.54
N LEU A 265 8.78 3.69 7.36
CA LEU A 265 9.62 3.11 6.31
C LEU A 265 9.09 3.39 4.90
N LEU A 266 7.79 3.60 4.73
CA LEU A 266 7.20 4.01 3.45
C LEU A 266 7.57 5.45 3.05
N VAL A 267 8.06 6.31 3.95
CA VAL A 267 8.41 7.69 3.60
C VAL A 267 9.48 7.74 2.51
N VAL A 268 10.48 6.86 2.57
CA VAL A 268 11.57 6.83 1.59
C VAL A 268 11.08 6.50 0.18
N PRO A 269 10.40 5.37 -0.09
CA PRO A 269 9.91 5.06 -1.43
C PRO A 269 8.87 6.07 -1.92
N VAL A 270 8.12 6.73 -1.03
CA VAL A 270 7.18 7.81 -1.41
C VAL A 270 7.90 9.05 -1.90
N LEU A 271 9.04 9.41 -1.31
CA LEU A 271 9.82 10.58 -1.72
C LEU A 271 10.61 10.32 -3.01
N LEU A 272 10.95 9.06 -3.30
CA LEU A 272 11.69 8.67 -4.50
C LEU A 272 10.80 8.47 -5.74
N ALA A 273 9.52 8.18 -5.56
CA ALA A 273 8.56 7.85 -6.63
C ALA A 273 7.82 9.08 -7.19
#